data_AF-A0AAE1AA22-F1
#
_entry.id   AF-A0AAE1AA22-F1
#
_cell.length_a   1.000
_cell.length_b   1.000
_cell.length_c   1.000
_cell.angle_alpha   90.00
_cell.angle_beta   90.00
_cell.angle_gamma   90.00
#
_symmetry.space_group_name_H-M   'P 1'
#
loop_
_entity.id
_entity.type
_entity.pdbx_description
1 polymer ?
#
loop_
_entity_poly.entity_id
_entity_poly.type
_entity_poly.pdbx_seq_one_letter_code
_entity_poly.pdbx_strand_id
1 'polypeptide(L)'
;MSVLEGPVKEGYPLRSPRAMRRTQIYINWVNSVLGEAGGHVEGVEAVQDGKVLCDLIDVLAPDAGLLANVKATGDCTPLSYIKAALDHMKSHGIKIKFPPEDIIHNEIKSLLDILWILILNYGIHFIGQNAFQRSVGIGKKQLLEWCQDELDTTFDHRNTLTFNLCNGDWFVKLLERVAGCSMKKSKDTAEYIDALLTEIQDRYCIMKDIIRASDIVDGTVDEHTLMIYLSLMRRRASNSERHRRREMLSTDGKAAALAKVSLSYGTIVPISSLERMLFLLIECLSSVLSI
;
A
#
# COMPACT_ATOMS: atom_id res chain seq x y z
N MET A 1 -5.39 38.45 39.98
CA MET A 1 -4.75 37.16 39.68
C MET A 1 -5.58 36.07 40.31
N SER A 2 -6.43 35.42 39.51
CA SER A 2 -7.19 34.24 39.91
C SER A 2 -7.13 33.27 38.73
N VAL A 3 -6.45 32.16 38.97
CA VAL A 3 -6.22 31.06 38.01
C VAL A 3 -7.54 30.32 37.87
N LEU A 4 -8.09 30.30 36.66
CA LEU A 4 -9.20 29.42 36.29
C LEU A 4 -8.60 28.06 35.97
N GLU A 5 -8.69 27.14 36.92
CA GLU A 5 -8.54 25.70 36.67
C GLU A 5 -9.67 25.26 35.73
N GLY A 6 -9.32 24.96 34.49
CA GLY A 6 -10.23 24.32 33.55
C GLY A 6 -10.41 22.84 33.90
N PRO A 7 -11.59 22.26 33.67
CA PRO A 7 -11.87 20.88 34.08
C PRO A 7 -10.99 19.90 33.29
N VAL A 8 -10.39 18.98 34.02
CA VAL A 8 -9.74 17.77 33.52
C VAL A 8 -10.70 17.06 32.58
N LYS A 9 -10.35 16.95 31.30
CA LYS A 9 -11.19 16.27 30.31
C LYS A 9 -11.19 14.77 30.60
N GLU A 10 -12.28 14.35 31.20
CA GLU A 10 -12.74 12.98 31.41
C GLU A 10 -12.68 12.18 30.11
N GLY A 11 -12.22 10.92 30.21
CA GLY A 11 -11.87 10.05 29.09
C GLY A 11 -12.97 9.89 28.05
N TYR A 12 -12.57 9.78 26.78
CA TYR A 12 -13.49 9.48 25.67
C TYR A 12 -14.19 8.14 25.95
N PRO A 13 -15.52 8.11 26.17
CA PRO A 13 -16.20 6.84 26.32
C PRO A 13 -16.21 6.12 24.96
N LEU A 14 -15.53 4.97 24.91
CA LEU A 14 -15.55 3.98 23.81
C LEU A 14 -16.95 3.53 23.38
N ARG A 15 -18.00 3.91 24.10
CA ARG A 15 -19.39 3.49 23.87
C ARG A 15 -20.14 4.30 22.81
N SER A 16 -19.56 5.35 22.22
CA SER A 16 -20.24 6.05 21.11
C SER A 16 -20.11 5.24 19.81
N PRO A 17 -21.21 5.01 19.05
CA PRO A 17 -21.17 4.30 17.77
C PRO A 17 -20.16 4.89 16.77
N ARG A 18 -19.92 6.21 16.85
CA ARG A 18 -18.93 6.91 16.01
C ARG A 18 -17.49 6.54 16.36
N ALA A 19 -17.15 6.40 17.64
CA ALA A 19 -15.81 6.00 18.07
C ALA A 19 -15.52 4.54 17.69
N MET A 20 -16.51 3.66 17.85
CA MET A 20 -16.41 2.27 17.41
C MET A 20 -16.20 2.18 15.89
N ARG A 21 -16.96 2.95 15.10
CA ARG A 21 -16.78 3.00 13.63
C ARG A 21 -15.36 3.44 13.25
N ARG A 22 -14.82 4.50 13.86
CA ARG A 22 -13.46 4.98 13.55
C ARG A 22 -12.40 3.93 13.87
N THR A 23 -12.55 3.24 15.00
CA THR A 23 -11.64 2.16 15.41
C THR A 23 -11.63 1.04 14.37
N GLN A 24 -12.82 0.64 13.89
CA GLN A 24 -12.94 -0.36 12.83
C GLN A 24 -12.28 0.09 11.52
N ILE A 25 -12.49 1.34 11.09
CA ILE A 25 -11.89 1.90 9.87
C ILE A 25 -10.35 1.82 9.96
N TYR A 26 -9.79 2.15 11.12
CA TYR A 26 -8.34 2.17 11.30
C TYR A 26 -7.77 0.76 11.32
N ILE A 27 -8.45 -0.20 11.94
CA ILE A 27 -8.03 -1.60 11.89
C ILE A 27 -8.19 -2.21 10.50
N ASN A 28 -9.24 -1.85 9.77
CA ASN A 28 -9.37 -2.26 8.38
C ASN A 28 -8.25 -1.66 7.50
N TRP A 29 -7.79 -0.44 7.79
CA TRP A 29 -6.60 0.13 7.15
C TRP A 29 -5.33 -0.66 7.53
N VAL A 30 -5.13 -0.98 8.81
CA VAL A 30 -4.00 -1.80 9.28
C VAL A 30 -3.99 -3.14 8.53
N ASN A 31 -5.11 -3.85 8.48
CA ASN A 31 -5.24 -5.13 7.79
C ASN A 31 -5.06 -5.00 6.28
N SER A 32 -5.42 -3.86 5.68
CA SER A 32 -5.15 -3.60 4.26
C SER A 32 -3.67 -3.43 3.94
N VAL A 33 -2.89 -2.91 4.89
CA VAL A 33 -1.44 -2.76 4.78
C VAL A 33 -0.75 -4.07 5.13
N LEU A 34 -1.07 -4.70 6.25
CA LEU A 34 -0.44 -5.94 6.70
C LEU A 34 -0.78 -7.13 5.80
N GLY A 35 -1.95 -7.14 5.16
CA GLY A 35 -2.32 -8.17 4.19
C GLY A 35 -1.33 -8.30 3.02
N GLU A 36 -0.50 -7.28 2.76
CA GLU A 36 0.64 -7.36 1.82
C GLU A 36 1.68 -8.41 2.19
N ALA A 37 1.90 -8.56 3.49
CA ALA A 37 2.84 -9.48 4.07
C ALA A 37 2.15 -10.71 4.66
N GLY A 38 0.86 -10.92 4.37
CA GLY A 38 0.04 -11.99 4.94
C GLY A 38 -0.31 -11.81 6.42
N GLY A 39 -0.21 -10.59 6.95
CA GLY A 39 -0.56 -10.26 8.33
C GLY A 39 -2.02 -9.84 8.50
N HIS A 40 -2.55 -10.03 9.70
CA HIS A 40 -3.90 -9.64 10.09
C HIS A 40 -3.96 -9.41 11.61
N VAL A 41 -4.79 -8.46 12.05
CA VAL A 41 -5.02 -8.16 13.46
C VAL A 41 -6.51 -7.97 13.76
N GLU A 42 -6.87 -8.31 15.00
CA GLU A 42 -8.20 -8.10 15.56
C GLU A 42 -8.14 -6.95 16.57
N GLY A 43 -8.96 -5.92 16.37
CA GLY A 43 -9.09 -4.81 17.31
C GLY A 43 -7.87 -3.88 17.39
N VAL A 44 -8.06 -2.75 18.07
CA VAL A 44 -7.03 -1.69 18.21
C VAL A 44 -6.00 -2.02 19.27
N GLU A 45 -6.37 -2.85 20.23
CA GLU A 45 -5.51 -3.41 21.26
C GLU A 45 -4.36 -4.25 20.71
N ALA A 46 -4.45 -4.76 19.48
CA ALA A 46 -3.34 -5.45 18.83
C ALA A 46 -2.11 -4.55 18.63
N VAL A 47 -2.29 -3.23 18.65
CA VAL A 47 -1.21 -2.24 18.48
C VAL A 47 -0.35 -2.08 19.76
N GLN A 48 -0.86 -2.52 20.92
CA GLN A 48 -0.25 -2.25 22.24
C GLN A 48 1.14 -2.87 22.44
N ASP A 49 1.44 -3.95 21.72
CA ASP A 49 2.72 -4.65 21.83
C ASP A 49 3.82 -4.02 20.97
N GLY A 50 3.48 -3.00 20.19
CA GLY A 50 4.38 -2.26 19.31
C GLY A 50 4.79 -2.98 18.04
N LYS A 51 4.61 -4.30 17.92
CA LYS A 51 5.06 -5.06 16.73
C LYS A 51 4.29 -4.65 15.50
N VAL A 52 2.97 -4.47 15.64
CA VAL A 52 2.10 -3.97 14.56
C VAL A 52 2.59 -2.61 14.04
N LEU A 53 3.09 -1.72 14.90
CA LEU A 53 3.65 -0.43 14.46
C LEU A 53 4.93 -0.62 13.64
N CYS A 54 5.82 -1.51 14.07
CA CYS A 54 7.03 -1.85 13.32
C CYS A 54 6.69 -2.48 11.97
N ASP A 55 5.79 -3.47 11.93
CA ASP A 55 5.37 -4.16 10.71
C ASP A 55 4.72 -3.19 9.71
N LEU A 56 3.85 -2.29 10.17
CA LEU A 56 3.25 -1.26 9.33
C LEU A 56 4.31 -0.35 8.71
N ILE A 57 5.28 0.12 9.51
CA ILE A 57 6.37 0.95 9.01
C ILE A 57 7.22 0.16 8.01
N ASP A 58 7.58 -1.09 8.29
CA ASP A 58 8.42 -1.90 7.41
C ASP A 58 7.69 -2.23 6.08
N VAL A 59 6.37 -2.41 6.09
CA VAL A 59 5.59 -2.57 4.85
C VAL A 59 5.47 -1.26 4.08
N LEU A 60 5.36 -0.11 4.74
CA LEU A 60 5.18 1.20 4.10
C LEU A 60 6.52 1.86 3.70
N ALA A 61 7.60 1.53 4.40
CA ALA A 61 8.96 2.02 4.22
C ALA A 61 9.94 0.84 4.36
N PRO A 62 10.10 0.01 3.31
CA PRO A 62 10.88 -1.24 3.37
C PRO A 62 12.33 -1.10 3.82
N ASP A 63 12.93 0.08 3.66
CA ASP A 63 14.31 0.36 4.08
C ASP A 63 14.45 0.57 5.60
N ALA A 64 13.35 0.63 6.37
CA ALA A 64 13.38 0.89 7.80
C ALA A 64 13.88 -0.32 8.63
N GLY A 65 13.42 -1.53 8.30
CA GLY A 65 13.83 -2.79 8.92
C GLY A 65 13.64 -2.85 10.45
N LEU A 66 12.64 -2.14 10.99
CA LEU A 66 12.47 -1.95 12.43
C LEU A 66 12.28 -3.26 13.18
N LEU A 67 11.44 -4.17 12.67
CA LEU A 67 11.16 -5.43 13.37
C LEU A 67 12.42 -6.29 13.49
N ALA A 68 13.20 -6.38 12.41
CA ALA A 68 14.44 -7.13 12.38
C ALA A 68 15.48 -6.50 13.33
N ASN A 69 15.59 -5.17 13.31
CA ASN A 69 16.52 -4.43 14.16
C ASN A 69 16.21 -4.62 15.65
N VAL A 70 14.94 -4.55 16.07
CA VAL A 70 14.55 -4.80 17.47
C VAL A 70 14.85 -6.25 17.86
N LYS A 71 14.54 -7.23 17.01
CA LYS A 71 14.86 -8.64 17.29
C LYS A 71 16.37 -8.87 17.46
N ALA A 72 17.20 -8.17 16.68
CA ALA A 72 18.65 -8.29 16.74
C ALA A 72 19.25 -7.72 18.05
N THR A 73 18.57 -6.81 18.75
CA THR A 73 19.05 -6.31 20.05
C THR A 73 18.84 -7.32 21.19
N GLY A 74 17.95 -8.30 21.00
CA GLY A 74 17.56 -9.27 22.03
C GLY A 74 16.52 -8.76 23.04
N ASP A 75 16.25 -7.45 23.11
CA ASP A 75 15.18 -6.87 23.93
C ASP A 75 13.89 -6.80 23.12
N CYS A 76 13.06 -7.84 23.22
CA CYS A 76 11.79 -7.97 22.53
C CYS A 76 10.58 -7.57 23.40
N THR A 77 10.70 -6.54 24.23
CA THR A 77 9.61 -6.01 25.05
C THR A 77 8.68 -5.08 24.26
N PRO A 78 7.40 -4.88 24.67
CA PRO A 78 6.51 -3.91 24.02
C PRO A 78 7.11 -2.50 23.93
N LEU A 79 7.80 -2.07 24.99
CA LEU A 79 8.43 -0.76 25.05
C LEU A 79 9.56 -0.63 24.01
N SER A 80 10.32 -1.69 23.73
CA SER A 80 11.41 -1.63 22.75
C SER A 80 10.87 -1.47 21.32
N TYR A 81 9.82 -2.22 20.95
CA TYR A 81 9.14 -2.08 19.67
C TYR A 81 8.50 -0.69 19.50
N ILE A 82 7.76 -0.22 20.51
CA ILE A 82 7.14 1.12 20.46
C ILE A 82 8.22 2.20 20.33
N LYS A 83 9.29 2.16 21.13
CA LYS A 83 10.39 3.13 21.02
C LYS A 83 11.02 3.12 19.64
N ALA A 84 11.31 1.94 19.06
CA ALA A 84 11.87 1.84 17.72
C ALA A 84 10.97 2.52 16.67
N ALA A 85 9.66 2.26 16.70
CA ALA A 85 8.70 2.91 15.81
C ALA A 85 8.65 4.43 16.02
N LEU A 86 8.53 4.90 17.27
CA LEU A 86 8.43 6.32 17.58
C LEU A 86 9.71 7.09 17.25
N ASP A 87 10.88 6.50 17.49
CA ASP A 87 12.16 7.13 17.20
C ASP A 87 12.42 7.21 15.69
N HIS A 88 12.02 6.19 14.93
CA HIS A 88 12.00 6.24 13.47
C HIS A 88 11.06 7.35 12.95
N MET A 89 9.87 7.50 13.53
CA MET A 89 8.97 8.60 13.17
C MET A 89 9.59 9.98 13.47
N LYS A 90 10.20 10.15 14.65
CA LYS A 90 10.87 11.40 15.05
C LYS A 90 12.06 11.72 14.16
N SER A 91 12.86 10.73 13.75
CA SER A 91 13.99 10.95 12.84
C SER A 91 13.53 11.47 11.47
N HIS A 92 12.28 11.18 11.09
CA HIS A 92 11.62 11.73 9.91
C HIS A 92 10.82 13.02 10.21
N GLY A 93 11.08 13.71 11.32
CA GLY A 93 10.47 15.00 11.62
C GLY A 93 8.99 14.95 12.05
N ILE A 94 8.47 13.76 12.38
CA ILE A 94 7.10 13.59 12.88
C ILE A 94 7.08 13.89 14.39
N LYS A 95 6.14 14.73 14.82
CA LYS A 95 5.98 15.10 16.23
C LYS A 95 4.95 14.19 16.91
N ILE A 96 5.39 13.45 17.92
CA ILE A 96 4.54 12.61 18.77
C ILE A 96 4.23 13.38 20.07
N LYS A 97 2.96 13.42 20.48
CA LYS A 97 2.47 14.25 21.59
C LYS A 97 2.03 13.46 22.83
N PHE A 98 2.23 12.15 22.81
CA PHE A 98 1.92 11.26 23.92
C PHE A 98 3.16 10.40 24.23
N PRO A 99 3.33 9.98 25.48
CA PRO A 99 4.40 9.09 25.88
C PRO A 99 4.17 7.65 25.36
N PRO A 100 5.24 6.83 25.18
CA PRO A 100 5.12 5.42 24.76
C PRO A 100 4.17 4.59 25.64
N GLU A 101 4.11 4.91 26.94
CA GLU A 101 3.30 4.24 27.94
C GLU A 101 1.80 4.32 27.63
N ASP A 102 1.34 5.37 26.97
CA ASP A 102 -0.08 5.51 26.58
C ASP A 102 -0.48 4.42 25.57
N ILE A 103 0.44 4.00 24.68
CA ILE A 103 0.21 2.89 23.75
C ILE A 103 0.19 1.55 24.51
N ILE A 104 1.14 1.33 25.42
CA ILE A 104 1.25 0.10 26.23
C ILE A 104 -0.01 -0.13 27.06
N HIS A 105 -0.58 0.95 27.61
CA HIS A 105 -1.77 0.90 28.46
C HIS A 105 -3.09 0.94 27.67
N ASN A 106 -3.06 0.81 26.33
CA ASN A 106 -4.24 0.89 25.46
C ASN A 106 -5.05 2.19 25.61
N GLU A 107 -4.39 3.33 25.75
CA GLU A 107 -5.07 4.60 25.71
C GLU A 107 -5.59 4.85 24.28
N ILE A 108 -6.89 4.70 24.10
CA ILE A 108 -7.55 4.66 22.79
C ILE A 108 -7.26 5.92 21.97
N LYS A 109 -7.24 7.10 22.59
CA LYS A 109 -6.98 8.33 21.86
C LYS A 109 -5.56 8.31 21.28
N SER A 110 -4.57 7.83 22.03
CA SER A 110 -3.18 7.70 21.60
C SER A 110 -3.00 6.62 20.55
N LEU A 111 -3.72 5.49 20.66
CA LEU A 111 -3.76 4.46 19.62
C LEU A 111 -4.35 4.99 18.30
N LEU A 112 -5.45 5.75 18.36
CA LEU A 112 -6.01 6.38 17.16
C LEU A 112 -5.09 7.48 16.63
N ASP A 113 -4.48 8.29 17.50
CA ASP A 113 -3.57 9.35 17.08
C ASP A 113 -2.33 8.76 16.37
N ILE A 114 -1.72 7.69 16.89
CA ILE A 114 -0.55 7.07 16.24
C ILE A 114 -0.91 6.44 14.89
N LEU A 115 -2.06 5.77 14.79
CA LEU A 115 -2.52 5.18 13.53
C LEU A 115 -2.84 6.26 12.48
N TRP A 116 -3.46 7.37 12.89
CA TRP A 116 -3.66 8.51 11.99
C TRP A 116 -2.33 9.12 11.52
N ILE A 117 -1.35 9.26 12.42
CA ILE A 117 -0.01 9.75 12.07
C ILE A 117 0.63 8.83 11.02
N LEU A 118 0.51 7.51 11.18
CA LEU A 118 0.98 6.52 10.20
C LEU A 118 0.27 6.66 8.85
N ILE A 119 -1.06 6.65 8.85
CA ILE A 119 -1.89 6.86 7.66
C ILE A 119 -1.44 8.11 6.91
N LEU A 120 -1.32 9.24 7.60
CA LEU A 120 -0.98 10.51 6.98
C LEU A 120 0.44 10.49 6.41
N ASN A 121 1.44 10.09 7.20
CA ASN A 121 2.84 10.29 6.85
C ASN A 121 3.43 9.20 5.95
N TYR A 122 2.87 8.00 6.00
CA TYR A 122 3.36 6.82 5.29
C TYR A 122 2.38 6.30 4.23
N GLY A 123 1.06 6.45 4.47
CA GLY A 123 0.03 6.03 3.51
C GLY A 123 -0.31 7.11 2.48
N ILE A 124 -0.67 8.30 2.96
CA ILE A 124 -1.07 9.45 2.13
C ILE A 124 0.14 10.20 1.59
N HIS A 125 1.17 10.36 2.41
CA HIS A 125 2.42 10.98 1.97
C HIS A 125 3.52 9.95 1.78
N PHE A 126 4.57 10.38 1.08
CA PHE A 126 5.82 9.64 1.03
C PHE A 126 6.71 10.08 2.19
N ILE A 127 7.18 9.13 3.02
CA ILE A 127 7.97 9.42 4.23
C ILE A 127 9.26 10.21 3.96
N GLY A 128 9.86 10.04 2.78
CA GLY A 128 11.05 10.80 2.36
C GLY A 128 10.76 12.25 1.93
N GLN A 129 9.49 12.66 1.82
CA GLN A 129 9.14 14.08 1.62
C GLN A 129 9.40 14.87 2.90
N ASN A 130 9.77 16.14 2.75
CA ASN A 130 10.00 17.00 3.90
C ASN A 130 8.74 17.09 4.77
N ALA A 131 8.89 17.05 6.10
CA ALA A 131 7.80 17.08 7.06
C ALA A 131 6.84 18.26 6.86
N PHE A 132 7.31 19.43 6.41
CA PHE A 132 6.41 20.58 6.14
C PHE A 132 5.49 20.37 4.95
N GLN A 133 5.80 19.43 4.04
CA GLN A 133 4.97 19.07 2.90
C GLN A 133 3.97 17.95 3.22
N ARG A 134 3.99 17.40 4.46
CA ARG A 134 3.15 16.29 4.89
C ARG A 134 1.98 16.74 5.76
N SER A 135 1.23 17.72 5.24
CA SER A 135 0.00 18.21 5.88
C SER A 135 -1.24 17.60 5.25
N VAL A 136 -2.33 17.51 6.03
CA VAL A 136 -3.62 16.98 5.57
C VAL A 136 -4.11 17.67 4.28
N GLY A 137 -3.98 18.99 4.19
CA GLY A 137 -4.38 19.75 3.00
C GLY A 137 -3.57 19.39 1.75
N ILE A 138 -2.26 19.18 1.89
CA ILE A 138 -1.40 18.75 0.79
C ILE A 138 -1.74 17.31 0.39
N GLY A 139 -1.93 16.42 1.37
CA GLY A 139 -2.27 15.02 1.11
C GLY A 139 -3.60 14.89 0.38
N LYS A 140 -4.60 15.66 0.80
CA LYS A 140 -5.88 15.78 0.11
C LYS A 140 -5.72 16.24 -1.35
N LYS A 141 -4.95 17.30 -1.58
CA LYS A 141 -4.69 17.80 -2.94
C LYS A 141 -4.04 16.72 -3.81
N GLN A 142 -3.01 16.04 -3.31
CA GLN A 142 -2.32 14.96 -4.03
C GLN A 142 -3.23 13.76 -4.33
N LEU A 143 -4.15 13.42 -3.42
CA LEU A 143 -5.14 12.37 -3.67
C LEU A 143 -6.15 12.79 -4.74
N LEU A 144 -6.61 14.04 -4.72
CA LEU A 144 -7.52 14.57 -5.74
C LEU A 144 -6.85 14.61 -7.12
N GLU A 145 -5.59 15.07 -7.19
CA GLU A 145 -4.79 15.05 -8.43
C GLU A 145 -4.68 13.64 -9.01
N TRP A 146 -4.38 12.64 -8.16
CA TRP A 146 -4.38 11.24 -8.61
C TRP A 146 -5.75 10.79 -9.14
N CYS A 147 -6.86 11.17 -8.48
CA CYS A 147 -8.19 10.82 -8.98
C CYS A 147 -8.49 11.47 -10.33
N GLN A 148 -8.03 12.71 -10.57
CA GLN A 148 -8.15 13.39 -11.85
C GLN A 148 -7.41 12.65 -12.96
N ASP A 149 -6.18 12.23 -12.67
CA ASP A 149 -5.34 11.48 -13.62
C ASP A 149 -5.98 10.12 -13.98
N GLU A 150 -6.54 9.40 -13.01
CA GLU A 150 -7.21 8.10 -13.25
C GLU A 150 -8.51 8.23 -14.05
N LEU A 151 -9.24 9.35 -13.88
CA LEU A 151 -10.56 9.59 -14.46
C LEU A 151 -10.52 10.45 -15.73
N ASP A 152 -9.37 10.98 -16.11
CA ASP A 152 -9.20 11.95 -17.20
C ASP A 152 -10.19 13.13 -17.07
N THR A 153 -10.21 13.75 -15.89
CA THR A 153 -11.15 14.83 -15.55
C THR A 153 -10.50 15.91 -14.68
N THR A 154 -11.21 17.03 -14.50
CA THR A 154 -10.76 18.14 -13.64
C THR A 154 -11.75 18.37 -12.52
N PHE A 155 -11.26 18.45 -11.28
CA PHE A 155 -12.04 18.78 -10.10
C PHE A 155 -11.60 20.12 -9.51
N ASP A 156 -12.50 20.79 -8.79
CA ASP A 156 -12.15 22.03 -8.10
C ASP A 156 -11.46 21.69 -6.77
N HIS A 157 -10.19 22.08 -6.63
CA HIS A 157 -9.40 21.90 -5.41
C HIS A 157 -9.94 22.66 -4.20
N ARG A 158 -10.85 23.62 -4.39
CA ARG A 158 -11.54 24.34 -3.30
C ARG A 158 -12.60 23.48 -2.62
N ASN A 159 -13.10 22.45 -3.29
CA ASN A 159 -14.14 21.57 -2.78
C ASN A 159 -13.57 20.45 -1.89
N THR A 160 -14.47 19.76 -1.20
CA THR A 160 -14.13 18.54 -0.46
C THR A 160 -13.89 17.36 -1.41
N LEU A 161 -13.09 16.37 -0.99
CA LEU A 161 -12.96 15.13 -1.76
C LEU A 161 -14.34 14.47 -1.90
N THR A 162 -15.11 14.46 -0.82
CA THR A 162 -16.48 13.94 -0.80
C THR A 162 -17.36 14.68 -1.80
N PHE A 163 -17.27 16.01 -1.87
CA PHE A 163 -18.05 16.79 -2.84
C PHE A 163 -17.62 16.51 -4.28
N ASN A 164 -16.32 16.41 -4.56
CA ASN A 164 -15.83 16.17 -5.91
C ASN A 164 -16.12 14.73 -6.40
N LEU A 165 -16.02 13.73 -5.51
CA LEU A 165 -16.07 12.32 -5.89
C LEU A 165 -17.44 11.67 -5.63
N CYS A 166 -18.10 12.01 -4.52
CA CYS A 166 -19.35 11.36 -4.13
C CYS A 166 -20.60 12.07 -4.67
N ASN A 167 -20.46 13.29 -5.22
CA ASN A 167 -21.55 13.89 -5.99
C ASN A 167 -21.58 13.31 -7.41
N GLY A 168 -22.64 12.56 -7.71
CA GLY A 168 -22.77 11.83 -8.98
C GLY A 168 -21.93 10.55 -9.00
N ASP A 169 -21.54 10.11 -10.20
CA ASP A 169 -20.96 8.77 -10.40
C ASP A 169 -19.43 8.73 -10.38
N TRP A 170 -18.73 9.81 -9.97
CA TRP A 170 -17.28 9.89 -10.08
C TRP A 170 -16.55 8.85 -9.24
N PHE A 171 -16.98 8.63 -7.99
CA PHE A 171 -16.42 7.60 -7.14
C PHE A 171 -16.65 6.20 -7.72
N VAL A 172 -17.85 5.93 -8.27
CA VAL A 172 -18.16 4.66 -8.93
C VAL A 172 -17.25 4.41 -10.13
N LYS A 173 -17.06 5.42 -10.99
CA LYS A 173 -16.14 5.34 -12.13
C LYS A 173 -14.70 5.07 -11.69
N LEU A 174 -14.27 5.67 -10.58
CA LEU A 174 -12.94 5.44 -10.02
C LEU A 174 -12.80 3.99 -9.55
N LEU A 175 -13.80 3.45 -8.86
CA LEU A 175 -13.82 2.04 -8.44
C LEU A 175 -13.79 1.10 -9.66
N GLU A 176 -14.61 1.34 -10.69
CA GLU A 176 -14.59 0.58 -11.95
C GLU A 176 -13.19 0.60 -12.60
N ARG A 177 -12.55 1.77 -12.63
CA ARG A 177 -11.20 1.96 -13.18
C ARG A 177 -10.15 1.17 -12.41
N VAL A 178 -10.16 1.24 -11.08
CA VAL A 178 -9.18 0.56 -10.21
C VAL A 178 -9.41 -0.95 -10.17
N ALA A 179 -10.67 -1.40 -10.12
CA ALA A 179 -11.03 -2.81 -10.20
C ALA A 179 -10.57 -3.41 -11.54
N GLY A 180 -10.55 -2.60 -12.60
CA GLY A 180 -10.10 -3.02 -13.93
C GLY A 180 -11.04 -4.04 -14.57
N CYS A 181 -12.29 -4.10 -14.11
CA CYS A 181 -13.32 -5.00 -14.59
C CYS A 181 -14.59 -4.23 -14.93
N SER A 182 -15.32 -4.71 -15.94
CA SER A 182 -16.65 -4.20 -16.26
C SER A 182 -17.67 -5.16 -15.66
N MET A 183 -18.16 -4.83 -14.47
CA MET A 183 -19.21 -5.59 -13.81
C MET A 183 -20.58 -5.20 -14.39
N LYS A 184 -21.54 -6.13 -14.39
CA LYS A 184 -22.92 -5.80 -14.78
C LYS A 184 -23.51 -4.84 -13.75
N LYS A 185 -23.86 -3.63 -14.18
CA LYS A 185 -24.47 -2.63 -13.30
C LYS A 185 -25.75 -3.18 -12.66
N SER A 186 -25.79 -3.21 -11.32
CA SER A 186 -27.03 -3.46 -10.58
C SER A 186 -27.97 -2.26 -10.75
N LYS A 187 -29.27 -2.48 -10.56
CA LYS A 187 -30.23 -1.38 -10.44
C LYS A 187 -30.08 -0.65 -9.11
N ASP A 188 -29.57 -1.34 -8.10
CA ASP A 188 -29.23 -0.77 -6.81
C ASP A 188 -27.77 -0.29 -6.84
N THR A 189 -27.57 1.02 -6.73
CA THR A 189 -26.25 1.65 -6.72
C THR A 189 -25.41 1.18 -5.54
N ALA A 190 -26.01 0.93 -4.37
CA ALA A 190 -25.28 0.47 -3.19
C ALA A 190 -24.78 -0.96 -3.38
N GLU A 191 -25.61 -1.87 -3.91
CA GLU A 191 -25.17 -3.22 -4.26
C GLU A 191 -24.03 -3.21 -5.29
N TYR A 192 -24.13 -2.34 -6.30
CA TYR A 192 -23.09 -2.21 -7.33
C TYR A 192 -21.76 -1.71 -6.74
N ILE A 193 -21.81 -0.71 -5.87
CA ILE A 193 -20.62 -0.23 -5.16
C ILE A 193 -20.04 -1.33 -4.28
N ASP A 194 -20.84 -2.07 -3.51
CA ASP A 194 -20.34 -3.14 -2.63
C ASP A 194 -19.65 -4.26 -3.43
N ALA A 195 -20.19 -4.60 -4.60
CA ALA A 195 -19.57 -5.56 -5.51
C ALA A 195 -18.19 -5.07 -6.01
N LEU A 196 -18.07 -3.80 -6.41
CA LEU A 196 -16.80 -3.21 -6.81
C LEU A 196 -15.79 -3.15 -5.65
N LEU A 197 -16.23 -2.79 -4.44
CA LEU A 197 -15.37 -2.78 -3.26
C LEU A 197 -14.88 -4.18 -2.90
N THR A 198 -15.73 -5.20 -3.08
CA THR A 198 -15.36 -6.62 -2.88
C THR A 198 -14.30 -7.06 -3.90
N GLU A 199 -14.46 -6.73 -5.18
CA GLU A 199 -13.43 -7.02 -6.20
C GLU A 199 -12.09 -6.34 -5.88
N ILE A 200 -12.13 -5.07 -5.44
CA ILE A 200 -10.92 -4.33 -5.05
C ILE A 200 -10.26 -4.97 -3.82
N GLN A 201 -11.05 -5.48 -2.87
CA GLN A 201 -10.55 -6.24 -1.73
C GLN A 201 -9.83 -7.51 -2.18
N ASP A 202 -10.47 -8.31 -3.02
CA ASP A 202 -9.93 -9.60 -3.45
C ASP A 202 -8.66 -9.43 -4.30
N ARG A 203 -8.59 -8.39 -5.14
CA ARG A 203 -7.40 -8.09 -5.96
C ARG A 203 -6.24 -7.50 -5.17
N TYR A 204 -6.53 -6.58 -4.26
CA TYR A 204 -5.51 -5.69 -3.71
C TYR A 204 -5.39 -5.77 -2.19
N CYS A 205 -6.09 -6.70 -1.55
CA CYS A 205 -6.18 -6.84 -0.10
C CYS A 205 -6.64 -5.54 0.59
N ILE A 206 -7.42 -4.68 -0.07
CA ILE A 206 -7.97 -3.46 0.53
C ILE A 206 -9.30 -3.81 1.18
N MET A 207 -9.36 -3.78 2.51
CA MET A 207 -10.59 -4.11 3.25
C MET A 207 -11.76 -3.23 2.79
N LYS A 208 -12.83 -3.87 2.31
CA LYS A 208 -14.01 -3.17 1.79
C LYS A 208 -14.73 -2.38 2.87
N ASP A 209 -14.71 -2.89 4.10
CA ASP A 209 -15.41 -2.30 5.26
C ASP A 209 -14.78 -0.99 5.79
N ILE A 210 -13.70 -0.50 5.17
CA ILE A 210 -13.22 0.88 5.40
C ILE A 210 -14.28 1.89 4.97
N ILE A 211 -15.00 1.61 3.88
CA ILE A 211 -15.99 2.50 3.29
C ILE A 211 -17.24 1.71 2.91
N ARG A 212 -18.42 2.12 3.40
CA ARG A 212 -19.66 1.41 3.10
C ARG A 212 -20.34 2.00 1.89
N ALA A 213 -20.88 1.14 1.04
CA ALA A 213 -21.67 1.56 -0.11
C ALA A 213 -22.84 2.47 0.27
N SER A 214 -23.53 2.17 1.39
CA SER A 214 -24.62 3.01 1.91
C SER A 214 -24.12 4.41 2.29
N ASP A 215 -22.94 4.53 2.91
CA ASP A 215 -22.41 5.83 3.32
C ASP A 215 -22.07 6.72 2.11
N ILE A 216 -21.70 6.10 0.97
CA ILE A 216 -21.51 6.80 -0.30
C ILE A 216 -22.84 7.28 -0.88
N VAL A 217 -23.82 6.38 -1.00
CA VAL A 217 -25.13 6.67 -1.59
C VAL A 217 -25.89 7.73 -0.77
N ASP A 218 -25.82 7.64 0.56
CA ASP A 218 -26.46 8.58 1.47
C ASP A 218 -25.68 9.91 1.61
N GLY A 219 -24.48 10.02 1.02
CA GLY A 219 -23.63 11.21 1.13
C GLY A 219 -23.12 11.48 2.55
N THR A 220 -22.99 10.43 3.38
CA THR A 220 -22.59 10.54 4.80
C THR A 220 -21.13 10.15 5.07
N VAL A 221 -20.40 9.71 4.04
CA VAL A 221 -18.96 9.48 4.14
C VAL A 221 -18.21 10.76 4.51
N ASP A 222 -17.26 10.66 5.44
CA ASP A 222 -16.42 11.78 5.83
C ASP A 222 -15.09 11.83 5.06
N GLU A 223 -14.48 13.03 5.01
CA GLU A 223 -13.22 13.27 4.31
C GLU A 223 -12.09 12.33 4.75
N HIS A 224 -11.96 12.01 6.04
CA HIS A 224 -10.84 11.19 6.52
C HIS A 224 -10.97 9.75 6.06
N THR A 225 -12.18 9.19 6.16
CA THR A 225 -12.47 7.84 5.67
C THR A 225 -12.18 7.73 4.17
N LEU A 226 -12.61 8.72 3.39
CA LEU A 226 -12.33 8.76 1.96
C LEU A 226 -10.83 8.90 1.66
N MET A 227 -10.10 9.75 2.40
CA MET A 227 -8.63 9.87 2.26
C MET A 227 -7.91 8.55 2.54
N ILE A 228 -8.32 7.82 3.58
CA ILE A 228 -7.77 6.51 3.93
C ILE A 228 -7.95 5.54 2.75
N TYR A 229 -9.18 5.41 2.25
CA TYR A 229 -9.49 4.46 1.18
C TYR A 229 -8.79 4.81 -0.14
N LEU A 230 -8.83 6.09 -0.55
CA LEU A 230 -8.13 6.57 -1.75
C LEU A 230 -6.61 6.35 -1.65
N SER A 231 -6.01 6.54 -0.48
CA SER A 231 -4.57 6.32 -0.29
C SER A 231 -4.16 4.88 -0.53
N LEU A 232 -4.97 3.92 -0.08
CA LEU A 232 -4.77 2.49 -0.32
C LEU A 232 -4.93 2.18 -1.81
N MET A 233 -6.00 2.64 -2.46
CA MET A 233 -6.20 2.41 -3.89
C MET A 233 -5.05 2.96 -4.73
N ARG A 234 -4.62 4.20 -4.49
CA ARG A 234 -3.49 4.83 -5.19
C ARG A 234 -2.20 4.02 -5.04
N ARG A 235 -1.90 3.56 -3.83
CA ARG A 235 -0.71 2.75 -3.54
C ARG A 235 -0.74 1.45 -4.36
N ARG A 236 -1.89 0.79 -4.44
CA ARG A 236 -2.06 -0.50 -5.13
C ARG A 236 -2.09 -0.39 -6.64
N ALA A 237 -2.78 0.62 -7.18
CA ALA A 237 -2.77 0.92 -8.62
C ALA A 237 -1.34 1.20 -9.10
N SER A 238 -0.58 2.01 -8.35
CA SER A 238 0.82 2.32 -8.67
C SER A 238 1.73 1.08 -8.64
N ASN A 239 1.55 0.18 -7.66
CA ASN A 239 2.33 -1.04 -7.56
C ASN A 239 2.00 -2.04 -8.68
N SER A 240 0.73 -2.16 -9.04
CA SER A 240 0.27 -3.05 -10.12
C SER A 240 0.80 -2.60 -11.48
N GLU A 241 0.77 -1.30 -11.77
CA GLU A 241 1.36 -0.76 -13.01
C GLU A 241 2.88 -0.95 -13.06
N ARG A 242 3.59 -0.78 -11.92
CA ARG A 242 5.02 -1.10 -11.83
C ARG A 242 5.31 -2.58 -12.08
N HIS A 243 4.48 -3.47 -11.54
CA HIS A 243 4.63 -4.91 -11.77
C HIS A 243 4.40 -5.27 -13.24
N ARG A 244 3.30 -4.78 -13.84
CA ARG A 244 2.97 -4.98 -15.26
C ARG A 244 4.08 -4.46 -16.19
N ARG A 245 4.67 -3.29 -15.90
CA ARG A 245 5.82 -2.76 -16.66
C ARG A 245 7.06 -3.63 -16.53
N ARG A 246 7.34 -4.17 -15.33
CA ARG A 246 8.47 -5.08 -15.12
C ARG A 246 8.29 -6.41 -15.87
N GLU A 247 7.08 -6.93 -15.91
CA GLU A 247 6.75 -8.14 -16.70
C GLU A 247 6.93 -7.88 -18.20
N MET A 248 6.43 -6.76 -18.72
CA MET A 248 6.61 -6.37 -20.13
C MET A 248 8.09 -6.24 -20.53
N LEU A 249 8.90 -5.58 -19.68
CA LEU A 249 10.35 -5.48 -19.90
C LEU A 249 11.05 -6.85 -19.84
N SER A 250 10.54 -7.77 -19.02
CA SER A 250 11.04 -9.15 -18.92
C SER A 250 10.66 -9.99 -20.14
N THR A 251 9.44 -9.84 -20.67
CA THR A 251 9.00 -10.54 -21.89
C THR A 251 9.69 -10.01 -23.14
N ASP A 252 9.89 -8.70 -23.24
CA ASP A 252 10.65 -8.08 -24.34
C ASP A 252 12.13 -8.48 -24.28
N GLY A 253 12.70 -8.55 -23.07
CA GLY A 253 14.04 -9.09 -22.84
C GLY A 253 14.16 -10.56 -23.25
N LYS A 254 13.15 -11.39 -22.97
CA LYS A 254 13.08 -12.79 -23.41
C LYS A 254 12.92 -12.91 -24.93
N ALA A 255 12.07 -12.08 -25.55
CA ALA A 255 11.87 -12.06 -26.99
C ALA A 255 13.13 -11.60 -27.74
N ALA A 256 13.83 -10.60 -27.22
CA ALA A 256 15.10 -10.12 -27.77
C ALA A 256 16.24 -11.16 -27.60
N ALA A 257 16.27 -11.89 -26.48
CA ALA A 257 17.21 -12.98 -26.26
C ALA A 257 16.96 -14.16 -27.21
N LEU A 258 15.70 -14.54 -27.42
CA LEU A 258 15.30 -15.58 -28.40
C LEU A 258 15.67 -15.17 -29.83
N ALA A 259 15.47 -13.90 -30.20
CA ALA A 259 15.88 -13.39 -31.52
C ALA A 259 17.40 -13.45 -31.75
N LYS A 260 18.21 -13.21 -30.70
CA LYS A 260 19.68 -13.35 -30.77
C LYS A 260 20.13 -14.80 -30.90
N VAL A 261 19.45 -15.75 -30.25
CA VAL A 261 19.73 -17.18 -30.41
C VAL A 261 19.36 -17.66 -31.82
N SER A 262 18.25 -17.20 -32.38
CA SER A 262 17.87 -17.52 -33.76
C SER A 262 18.84 -16.95 -34.81
N LEU A 263 19.49 -15.82 -34.53
CA LEU A 263 20.52 -15.24 -35.40
C LEU A 263 21.89 -15.94 -35.28
N SER A 264 22.20 -16.59 -34.15
CA SER A 264 23.48 -17.32 -33.99
C SER A 264 23.47 -18.72 -34.61
N TYR A 265 22.30 -19.29 -34.88
CA TYR A 265 22.14 -20.60 -35.54
C TYR A 265 21.83 -20.51 -37.04
N GLY A 266 21.86 -19.32 -37.63
CA GLY A 266 21.56 -19.08 -39.05
C GLY A 266 22.76 -19.22 -40.01
N THR A 267 23.98 -19.49 -39.52
CA THR A 267 25.13 -19.70 -40.42
C THR A 267 25.16 -21.16 -40.87
N ILE A 268 24.50 -21.43 -42.00
CA ILE A 268 24.63 -22.67 -42.76
C ILE A 268 26.13 -22.86 -43.06
N VAL A 269 26.79 -23.76 -42.33
CA VAL A 269 28.13 -24.22 -42.69
C VAL A 269 27.99 -25.03 -43.98
N PRO A 270 28.64 -24.64 -45.09
CA PRO A 270 28.54 -25.40 -46.33
C PRO A 270 29.06 -26.82 -46.10
N ILE A 271 28.29 -27.80 -46.57
CA ILE A 271 28.50 -29.25 -46.39
C ILE A 271 29.92 -29.69 -46.81
N SER A 272 30.59 -28.93 -47.68
CA SER A 272 31.97 -29.16 -48.12
C SER A 272 33.03 -29.06 -47.00
N SER A 273 32.74 -28.41 -45.87
CA SER A 273 33.69 -28.31 -44.74
C SER A 273 33.61 -29.50 -43.77
N LEU A 274 32.47 -30.20 -43.71
CA LEU A 274 32.30 -31.39 -42.88
C LEU A 274 32.99 -32.62 -43.48
N GLU A 275 32.99 -32.75 -44.81
CA GLU A 275 33.71 -33.83 -45.50
C GLU A 275 35.22 -33.74 -45.29
N ARG A 276 35.79 -32.52 -45.28
CA ARG A 276 37.22 -32.32 -44.97
C ARG A 276 37.58 -32.66 -43.52
N MET A 277 36.68 -32.41 -42.58
CA MET A 277 36.88 -32.76 -41.18
C MET A 277 36.80 -34.28 -40.95
N LEU A 278 35.89 -34.96 -41.64
CA LEU A 278 35.77 -36.42 -41.58
C LEU A 278 37.02 -37.11 -42.19
N PHE A 279 37.57 -36.56 -43.27
CA PHE A 279 38.78 -37.10 -43.90
C PHE A 279 40.02 -36.99 -42.98
N LEU A 280 40.18 -35.85 -42.30
CA LEU A 280 41.29 -35.63 -41.35
C LEU A 280 41.17 -36.53 -40.10
N LEU A 281 39.95 -36.83 -39.64
CA LEU A 281 39.72 -37.76 -38.53
C LEU A 281 40.03 -39.21 -38.91
N ILE A 282 39.75 -39.62 -40.16
CA ILE A 282 40.06 -40.96 -40.66
C ILE A 282 41.57 -41.16 -40.86
N GLU A 283 42.31 -40.17 -41.37
CA GLU A 283 43.78 -40.23 -41.47
C GLU A 283 44.46 -40.28 -40.09
N CYS A 284 43.93 -39.55 -39.10
CA CYS A 284 44.42 -39.59 -37.73
C CYS A 284 44.18 -40.96 -37.07
N LEU A 285 43.06 -41.63 -37.38
CA LEU A 285 42.78 -42.97 -36.84
C LEU A 285 43.59 -44.07 -37.53
N SER A 286 43.92 -43.90 -38.82
CA SER A 286 44.77 -44.85 -39.56
C SER A 286 46.22 -44.90 -39.05
N SER A 287 46.74 -43.78 -38.55
CA SER A 287 48.13 -43.69 -38.07
C SER A 287 48.31 -44.24 -36.64
N VAL A 288 47.23 -44.36 -35.86
CA VAL A 288 47.24 -44.91 -34.49
C VAL A 288 47.08 -46.44 -34.46
N LEU A 289 46.57 -47.05 -35.55
CA LEU A 289 46.30 -48.51 -35.64
C LEU A 289 47.41 -49.34 -36.30
N SER A 290 48.57 -48.76 -36.61
CA SER A 290 49.73 -49.47 -37.22
C SER A 290 50.99 -49.51 -36.34
N ILE A 291 50.85 -49.45 -35.00
CA ILE A 291 51.93 -49.71 -34.04
C ILE A 291 51.50 -50.81 -33.08
#